data_AF-A0A951KVN0-F1
#
_entry.id   AF-A0A951KVN0-F1
#
_cell.length_a   1.000
_cell.length_b   1.000
_cell.length_c   1.000
_cell.angle_alpha   90.00
_cell.angle_beta   90.00
_cell.angle_gamma   90.00
#
_symmetry.space_group_name_H-M   'P 1'
#
loop_
_entity.id
_entity.type
_entity.pdbx_description
1 polymer ?
#
loop_
_entity_poly.entity_id
_entity_poly.type
_entity_poly.pdbx_seq_one_letter_code
_entity_poly.pdbx_strand_id
1 'polypeptide(L)'
;MSADIGASARLVPDEAIAATATVPTGSNTLELVRSFYIPTDDPSYTRLLNWSWTYDSAMTAAAFVVSGYASEAEQLLDQLTALQHTDGSIEIAFDVADGTTEPVFRSGTIASMGLAASLYDQVFHTSRYLQMEERAAGYLLSLQGTNGLVRGGPDVTWYSTQHNLLAYSFLSLLGNELAFDGDRSASTPYYTSSAKIAAAIQSLLLVHSGSTAYFIEGVGDSVQSLDAD
;
A
#
# COMPACT_ATOMS: atom_id res chain seq x y z
N MET A 1 47.77 -11.50 -24.89
CA MET A 1 48.20 -11.84 -23.51
C MET A 1 48.31 -10.55 -22.74
N SER A 2 47.35 -10.30 -21.85
CA SER A 2 47.48 -9.72 -20.51
C SER A 2 46.22 -8.91 -20.22
N ALA A 3 45.38 -9.49 -19.37
CA ALA A 3 44.35 -8.77 -18.64
C ALA A 3 45.02 -7.83 -17.63
N ASP A 4 44.33 -6.73 -17.28
CA ASP A 4 44.33 -6.32 -15.89
C ASP A 4 42.95 -5.79 -15.50
N ILE A 5 42.56 -6.16 -14.29
CA ILE A 5 41.22 -6.13 -13.70
C ILE A 5 41.26 -5.04 -12.63
N GLY A 6 40.43 -4.01 -12.77
CA GLY A 6 40.36 -2.91 -11.80
C GLY A 6 38.93 -2.61 -11.40
N ALA A 7 38.56 -3.11 -10.22
CA ALA A 7 37.28 -2.93 -9.55
C ALA A 7 36.90 -1.45 -9.33
N SER A 8 35.63 -1.10 -9.54
CA SER A 8 34.65 -0.92 -8.45
C SER A 8 33.44 -0.17 -8.97
N ALA A 9 32.29 -0.84 -8.91
CA ALA A 9 30.99 -0.19 -8.95
C ALA A 9 30.92 0.78 -7.76
N ARG A 10 30.88 2.08 -8.05
CA ARG A 10 30.52 3.09 -7.05
C ARG A 10 29.07 3.46 -7.32
N LEU A 11 28.17 2.79 -6.60
CA LEU A 11 26.80 3.26 -6.45
C LEU A 11 26.88 4.64 -5.81
N VAL A 12 26.29 5.61 -6.49
CA VAL A 12 26.02 6.95 -5.94
C VAL A 12 24.93 6.76 -4.88
N PRO A 13 25.06 7.34 -3.68
CA PRO A 13 23.97 7.32 -2.72
C PRO A 13 22.92 8.35 -3.16
N ASP A 14 21.81 7.88 -3.73
CA ASP A 14 20.53 8.58 -3.64
C ASP A 14 19.90 8.21 -2.28
N GLU A 15 20.39 8.83 -1.22
CA GLU A 15 19.69 8.93 0.07
C GLU A 15 19.38 10.41 0.31
N ALA A 16 18.33 10.91 -0.34
CA ALA A 16 17.73 12.20 0.01
C ALA A 16 16.36 12.42 -0.65
N ILE A 17 15.35 11.58 -0.42
CA ILE A 17 13.94 12.02 -0.52
C ILE A 17 13.09 11.30 0.55
N ALA A 18 13.09 11.86 1.76
CA ALA A 18 11.96 11.82 2.70
C ALA A 18 12.12 13.02 3.65
N ALA A 19 12.49 14.18 3.10
CA ALA A 19 12.63 15.40 3.89
C ALA A 19 11.29 16.13 3.87
N THR A 20 10.56 16.02 4.99
CA THR A 20 9.39 16.82 5.36
C THR A 20 8.29 16.87 4.31
N ALA A 21 7.31 15.99 4.46
CA ALA A 21 6.00 16.20 3.87
C ALA A 21 5.47 17.58 4.27
N THR A 22 5.49 18.53 3.35
CA THR A 22 4.91 19.84 3.57
C THR A 22 3.40 19.77 3.38
N VAL A 23 2.70 19.86 4.52
CA VAL A 23 1.29 20.23 4.63
C VAL A 23 1.00 21.49 3.79
N PRO A 24 -0.22 21.66 3.24
CA PRO A 24 -0.63 22.90 2.60
C PRO A 24 -0.28 24.13 3.45
N THR A 25 0.30 25.14 2.81
CA THR A 25 0.92 26.33 3.41
C THR A 25 0.24 26.84 4.69
N GLY A 26 0.93 26.72 5.83
CA GLY A 26 0.62 27.42 7.09
C GLY A 26 0.31 26.52 8.30
N SER A 27 0.20 25.21 8.12
CA SER A 27 0.06 24.23 9.20
C SER A 27 1.23 23.24 9.17
N ASN A 28 1.70 22.79 10.33
CA ASN A 28 2.66 21.67 10.43
C ASN A 28 1.95 20.34 10.71
N THR A 29 0.61 20.34 10.78
CA THR A 29 -0.20 19.19 11.18
C THR A 29 -0.69 18.43 9.95
N LEU A 30 -0.48 17.11 9.92
CA LEU A 30 -1.09 16.25 8.92
C LEU A 30 -2.60 16.08 9.22
N GLU A 31 -3.43 16.06 8.19
CA GLU A 31 -4.89 15.86 8.24
C GLU A 31 -5.25 14.37 8.06
N LEU A 32 -4.37 13.49 8.56
CA LEU A 32 -4.56 12.03 8.54
C LEU A 32 -5.39 11.56 9.75
N VAL A 33 -5.95 10.36 9.64
CA VAL A 33 -6.77 9.77 10.71
C VAL A 33 -5.87 9.22 11.81
N ARG A 34 -6.04 9.70 13.04
CA ARG A 34 -5.44 9.04 14.20
C ARG A 34 -6.08 7.68 14.41
N SER A 35 -5.27 6.64 14.39
CA SER A 35 -5.73 5.25 14.29
C SER A 35 -6.42 4.72 15.55
N PHE A 36 -6.05 5.23 16.72
CA PHE A 36 -6.52 4.69 17.99
C PHE A 36 -7.06 5.77 18.91
N TYR A 37 -8.21 5.49 19.53
CA TYR A 37 -8.54 6.12 20.80
C TYR A 37 -7.79 5.37 21.90
N ILE A 38 -6.80 6.03 22.50
CA ILE A 38 -5.99 5.46 23.57
C ILE A 38 -6.40 6.15 24.88
N PRO A 39 -6.84 5.41 25.91
CA PRO A 39 -7.05 5.97 27.24
C PRO A 39 -5.79 6.66 27.76
N THR A 40 -5.95 7.81 28.42
CA THR A 40 -4.82 8.62 28.92
C THR A 40 -3.98 7.93 29.99
N ASP A 41 -4.52 6.90 30.63
CA ASP A 41 -3.85 6.06 31.62
C ASP A 41 -3.19 4.81 31.02
N ASP A 42 -3.35 4.55 29.72
CA ASP A 42 -2.63 3.47 29.03
C ASP A 42 -1.15 3.85 28.85
N PRO A 43 -0.20 2.94 29.15
CA PRO A 43 1.24 3.20 28.96
C PRO A 43 1.64 3.59 27.52
N SER A 44 0.82 3.25 26.53
CA SER A 44 1.05 3.56 25.11
C SER A 44 0.58 4.95 24.72
N TYR A 45 -0.20 5.65 25.56
CA TYR A 45 -0.85 6.92 25.21
C TYR A 45 0.14 7.94 24.66
N THR A 46 1.17 8.30 25.42
CA THR A 46 2.14 9.33 25.00
C THR A 46 2.90 8.93 23.73
N ARG A 47 3.12 7.62 23.51
CA ARG A 47 3.90 7.12 22.37
C ARG A 47 3.10 7.09 21.07
N LEU A 48 1.80 6.80 21.14
CA LEU A 48 0.97 6.49 19.96
C LEU A 48 -0.15 7.51 19.68
N LEU A 49 -0.38 8.46 20.61
CA LEU A 49 -1.43 9.47 20.54
C LEU A 49 -1.53 10.20 19.19
N ASN A 50 -0.40 10.53 18.56
CA ASN A 50 -0.37 11.28 17.31
C ASN A 50 -0.13 10.41 16.07
N TRP A 51 0.03 9.10 16.22
CA TRP A 51 0.33 8.26 15.07
C TRP A 51 -0.92 7.97 14.25
N SER A 52 -0.80 8.20 12.94
CA SER A 52 -1.71 7.74 11.91
C SER A 52 -1.03 6.65 11.10
N TRP A 53 -1.67 5.48 11.03
CA TRP A 53 -1.23 4.43 10.13
C TRP A 53 -1.84 4.70 8.76
N THR A 54 -1.01 4.65 7.72
CA THR A 54 -1.42 4.89 6.33
C THR A 54 -2.58 4.00 5.92
N TYR A 55 -2.59 2.74 6.41
CA TYR A 55 -3.69 1.80 6.20
C TYR A 55 -5.04 2.34 6.71
N ASP A 56 -5.08 2.92 7.91
CA ASP A 56 -6.33 3.40 8.52
C ASP A 56 -6.85 4.66 7.82
N SER A 57 -5.95 5.55 7.41
CA SER A 57 -6.31 6.71 6.59
C SER A 57 -6.87 6.28 5.23
N ALA A 58 -6.25 5.29 4.57
CA ALA A 58 -6.76 4.74 3.32
C ALA A 58 -8.13 4.04 3.48
N MET A 59 -8.30 3.24 4.53
CA MET A 59 -9.59 2.56 4.80
C MET A 59 -10.68 3.56 5.19
N THR A 60 -10.34 4.64 5.89
CA THR A 60 -11.30 5.71 6.20
C THR A 60 -11.70 6.46 4.93
N ALA A 61 -10.76 6.77 4.04
CA ALA A 61 -11.08 7.36 2.74
C ALA A 61 -12.02 6.44 1.92
N ALA A 62 -11.74 5.14 1.86
CA ALA A 62 -12.62 4.18 1.20
C ALA A 62 -14.02 4.14 1.84
N ALA A 63 -14.12 4.24 3.17
CA ALA A 63 -15.39 4.31 3.88
C ALA A 63 -16.18 5.59 3.54
N PHE A 64 -15.50 6.73 3.41
CA PHE A 64 -16.12 7.98 2.95
C PHE A 64 -16.61 7.88 1.50
N VAL A 65 -15.81 7.28 0.60
CA VAL A 65 -16.22 7.02 -0.79
C VAL A 65 -17.52 6.23 -0.87
N VAL A 66 -17.59 5.07 -0.20
CA VAL A 66 -18.81 4.23 -0.25
C VAL A 66 -20.02 4.88 0.43
N SER A 67 -19.78 5.87 1.30
CA SER A 67 -20.82 6.66 1.96
C SER A 67 -21.22 7.92 1.17
N GLY A 68 -20.57 8.20 0.03
CA GLY A 68 -20.82 9.38 -0.80
C GLY A 68 -20.22 10.68 -0.28
N TYR A 69 -19.30 10.61 0.69
CA TYR A 69 -18.62 11.76 1.29
C TYR A 69 -17.34 12.10 0.51
N ALA A 70 -17.53 12.69 -0.68
CA ALA A 70 -16.43 12.98 -1.60
C ALA A 70 -15.37 13.91 -0.99
N SER A 71 -15.78 15.06 -0.44
CA SER A 71 -14.86 16.07 0.10
C SER A 71 -14.00 15.54 1.26
N GLU A 72 -14.55 14.67 2.10
CA GLU A 72 -13.84 14.04 3.21
C GLU A 72 -12.86 12.96 2.73
N ALA A 73 -13.25 12.18 1.70
CA ALA A 73 -12.34 11.25 1.05
C ALA A 73 -11.19 11.99 0.35
N GLU A 74 -11.47 13.12 -0.32
CA GLU A 74 -10.45 13.93 -1.01
C GLU A 74 -9.38 14.45 -0.06
N GLN A 75 -9.76 14.94 1.13
CA GLN A 75 -8.77 15.42 2.11
C GLN A 75 -7.72 14.35 2.45
N LEU A 76 -8.17 13.12 2.69
CA LEU A 76 -7.28 12.01 3.01
C LEU A 76 -6.47 11.56 1.79
N LEU A 77 -7.09 11.42 0.63
CA LEU A 77 -6.42 10.94 -0.59
C LEU A 77 -5.45 11.97 -1.17
N ASP A 78 -5.77 13.27 -1.12
CA ASP A 78 -4.85 14.34 -1.52
C ASP A 78 -3.61 14.34 -0.62
N GLN A 79 -3.79 14.13 0.69
CA GLN A 79 -2.65 14.05 1.60
C GLN A 79 -1.82 12.79 1.38
N LEU A 80 -2.45 11.63 1.21
CA LEU A 80 -1.73 10.39 0.89
C LEU A 80 -0.99 10.50 -0.46
N THR A 81 -1.58 11.18 -1.45
CA THR A 81 -0.93 11.49 -2.73
C THR A 81 0.31 12.35 -2.53
N ALA A 82 0.23 13.38 -1.68
CA ALA A 82 1.35 14.27 -1.38
C ALA A 82 2.47 13.58 -0.58
N LEU A 83 2.12 12.56 0.21
CA LEU A 83 3.06 11.76 1.00
C LEU A 83 3.70 10.61 0.21
N GLN A 84 3.05 10.14 -0.85
CA GLN A 84 3.56 9.04 -1.67
C GLN A 84 4.88 9.43 -2.35
N HIS A 85 5.86 8.54 -2.26
CA HIS A 85 7.13 8.67 -2.98
C HIS A 85 6.93 8.53 -4.48
N THR A 86 7.88 9.06 -5.25
CA THR A 86 7.83 9.00 -6.73
C THR A 86 7.95 7.57 -7.27
N ASP A 87 8.54 6.65 -6.50
CA ASP A 87 8.61 5.23 -6.81
C ASP A 87 7.33 4.45 -6.46
N GLY A 88 6.36 5.12 -5.82
CA GLY A 88 5.07 4.57 -5.41
C GLY A 88 5.02 3.98 -4.01
N SER A 89 6.14 3.96 -3.29
CA SER A 89 6.16 3.60 -1.88
C SER A 89 5.53 4.68 -1.00
N ILE A 90 5.13 4.29 0.21
CA ILE A 90 4.70 5.20 1.28
C ILE A 90 4.99 4.52 2.62
N GLU A 91 5.37 5.32 3.61
CA GLU A 91 5.64 4.87 4.97
C GLU A 91 4.40 4.25 5.62
N ILE A 92 4.62 3.32 6.56
CA ILE A 92 3.52 2.60 7.21
C ILE A 92 2.69 3.53 8.12
N ALA A 93 3.33 4.56 8.68
CA ALA A 93 2.71 5.48 9.60
C ALA A 93 3.43 6.84 9.66
N PHE A 94 2.70 7.84 10.12
CA PHE A 94 3.15 9.22 10.31
C PHE A 94 2.68 9.76 11.66
N ASP A 95 3.52 10.53 12.36
CA ASP A 95 3.09 11.37 13.46
C ASP A 95 2.40 12.62 12.89
N VAL A 96 1.12 12.79 13.18
CA VAL A 96 0.32 13.88 12.59
C VAL A 96 0.66 15.26 13.15
N ALA A 97 1.38 15.34 14.27
CA ALA A 97 1.70 16.61 14.90
C ALA A 97 2.96 17.26 14.33
N ASP A 98 3.95 16.46 13.89
CA ASP A 98 5.23 16.96 13.40
C ASP A 98 5.71 16.35 12.08
N GLY A 99 5.00 15.36 11.53
CA GLY A 99 5.31 14.72 10.26
C GLY A 99 6.42 13.68 10.34
N THR A 100 6.88 13.30 11.53
CA THR A 100 7.82 12.18 11.71
C THR A 100 7.25 10.91 11.08
N THR A 101 8.09 10.12 10.41
CA THR A 101 7.64 8.92 9.69
C THR A 101 8.16 7.64 10.34
N GLU A 102 7.41 6.55 10.18
CA GLU A 102 7.90 5.18 10.40
C GLU A 102 8.22 4.56 9.03
N PRO A 103 9.50 4.53 8.61
CA PRO A 103 9.91 4.23 7.23
C PRO A 103 9.91 2.73 6.92
N VAL A 104 8.82 2.06 7.27
CA VAL A 104 8.55 0.67 6.95
C VAL A 104 7.58 0.63 5.77
N PHE A 105 7.93 -0.08 4.71
CA PHE A 105 7.12 -0.16 3.50
C PHE A 105 6.44 -1.53 3.42
N ARG A 106 5.10 -1.54 3.48
CA ARG A 106 4.32 -2.79 3.44
C ARG A 106 3.38 -2.80 2.25
N SER A 107 3.36 -3.92 1.53
CA SER A 107 2.52 -4.07 0.34
C SER A 107 1.04 -3.98 0.65
N GLY A 108 0.58 -4.44 1.81
CA GLY A 108 -0.81 -4.28 2.25
C GLY A 108 -1.20 -2.81 2.37
N THR A 109 -0.38 -2.01 3.04
CA THR A 109 -0.57 -0.55 3.19
C THR A 109 -0.66 0.16 1.84
N ILE A 110 0.28 -0.13 0.95
CA ILE A 110 0.35 0.50 -0.38
C ILE A 110 -0.84 0.05 -1.26
N ALA A 111 -1.21 -1.23 -1.19
CA ALA A 111 -2.38 -1.75 -1.89
C ALA A 111 -3.69 -1.16 -1.36
N SER A 112 -3.83 -0.96 -0.04
CA SER A 112 -4.99 -0.29 0.57
C SER A 112 -5.13 1.16 0.12
N MET A 113 -4.01 1.87 0.04
CA MET A 113 -3.96 3.23 -0.48
C MET A 113 -4.43 3.29 -1.95
N GLY A 114 -3.86 2.44 -2.82
CA GLY A 114 -4.30 2.34 -4.21
C GLY A 114 -5.76 1.92 -4.36
N LEU A 115 -6.22 0.98 -3.52
CA LEU A 115 -7.61 0.54 -3.50
C LEU A 115 -8.59 1.69 -3.20
N ALA A 116 -8.27 2.53 -2.21
CA ALA A 116 -9.11 3.67 -1.84
C ALA A 116 -9.16 4.73 -2.95
N ALA A 117 -8.03 4.99 -3.61
CA ALA A 117 -7.93 5.88 -4.76
C ALA A 117 -8.79 5.38 -5.95
N SER A 118 -8.62 4.12 -6.38
CA SER A 118 -9.41 3.59 -7.51
C SER A 118 -10.91 3.53 -7.19
N LEU A 119 -11.28 3.30 -5.93
CA LEU A 119 -12.67 3.38 -5.50
C LEU A 119 -13.21 4.81 -5.65
N TYR A 120 -12.44 5.82 -5.25
CA TYR A 120 -12.83 7.22 -5.39
C TYR A 120 -13.10 7.56 -6.86
N ASP A 121 -12.12 7.29 -7.72
CA ASP A 121 -12.19 7.62 -9.14
C ASP A 121 -13.35 6.90 -9.85
N GLN A 122 -13.60 5.62 -9.51
CA GLN A 122 -14.73 4.89 -10.07
C GLN A 122 -16.11 5.36 -9.56
N VAL A 123 -16.24 5.65 -8.26
CA VAL A 123 -17.53 6.06 -7.66
C VAL A 123 -17.93 7.47 -8.05
N PHE A 124 -16.96 8.39 -8.11
CA PHE A 124 -17.21 9.79 -8.47
C PHE A 124 -16.96 10.10 -9.95
N HIS A 125 -16.58 9.08 -10.73
CA HIS A 125 -16.33 9.16 -12.17
C HIS A 125 -15.27 10.21 -12.53
N THR A 126 -14.13 10.11 -11.84
CA THR A 126 -12.96 10.97 -12.03
C THR A 126 -11.73 10.13 -12.36
N SER A 127 -10.61 10.79 -12.68
CA SER A 127 -9.27 10.20 -12.80
C SER A 127 -8.26 11.01 -11.99
N ARG A 128 -8.72 11.54 -10.85
CA ARG A 128 -7.98 12.48 -10.01
C ARG A 128 -6.76 11.81 -9.39
N TYR A 129 -6.90 10.54 -9.00
CA TYR A 129 -5.88 9.78 -8.28
C TYR A 129 -5.22 8.70 -9.14
N LEU A 130 -5.57 8.58 -10.42
CA LEU A 130 -4.93 7.65 -11.36
C LEU A 130 -3.39 7.63 -11.28
N GLN A 131 -2.72 8.79 -11.17
CA GLN A 131 -1.26 8.80 -11.04
C GLN A 131 -0.75 8.16 -9.74
N MET A 132 -1.45 8.38 -8.62
CA MET A 132 -1.14 7.75 -7.32
C MET A 132 -1.32 6.23 -7.41
N GLU A 133 -2.36 5.79 -8.12
CA GLU A 133 -2.65 4.38 -8.36
C GLU A 133 -1.59 3.71 -9.22
N GLU A 134 -1.24 4.28 -10.37
CA GLU A 134 -0.21 3.73 -11.26
C GLU A 134 1.14 3.58 -10.54
N ARG A 135 1.50 4.55 -9.70
CA ARG A 135 2.71 4.47 -8.86
C ARG A 135 2.62 3.35 -7.83
N ALA A 136 1.52 3.28 -7.08
CA ALA A 136 1.30 2.22 -6.09
C ALA A 136 1.35 0.83 -6.75
N ALA A 137 0.70 0.68 -7.91
CA ALA A 137 0.73 -0.54 -8.70
C ALA A 137 2.14 -0.88 -9.17
N GLY A 138 2.89 0.08 -9.71
CA GLY A 138 4.29 -0.08 -10.09
C GLY A 138 5.16 -0.59 -8.94
N TYR A 139 5.03 -0.01 -7.75
CA TYR A 139 5.75 -0.46 -6.57
C TYR A 139 5.38 -1.89 -6.16
N LEU A 140 4.08 -2.22 -6.08
CA LEU A 140 3.62 -3.57 -5.74
C LEU A 140 4.13 -4.63 -6.73
N LEU A 141 4.11 -4.32 -8.03
CA LEU A 141 4.59 -5.23 -9.06
C LEU A 141 6.11 -5.42 -9.01
N SER A 142 6.87 -4.41 -8.54
CA SER A 142 8.30 -4.58 -8.27
C SER A 142 8.60 -5.58 -7.15
N LEU A 143 7.63 -5.81 -6.26
CA LEU A 143 7.70 -6.77 -5.16
C LEU A 143 7.14 -8.16 -5.53
N GLN A 144 6.59 -8.34 -6.73
CA GLN A 144 6.02 -9.62 -7.16
C GLN A 144 7.12 -10.66 -7.35
N GLY A 145 7.03 -11.76 -6.59
CA GLY A 145 7.94 -12.90 -6.69
C GLY A 145 7.66 -13.77 -7.91
N THR A 146 8.57 -14.70 -8.18
CA THR A 146 8.42 -15.69 -9.26
C THR A 146 7.25 -16.65 -9.04
N ASN A 147 6.75 -16.73 -7.81
CA ASN A 147 5.56 -17.50 -7.43
C ASN A 147 4.24 -16.75 -7.71
N GLY A 148 4.29 -15.51 -8.21
CA GLY A 148 3.13 -14.68 -8.53
C GLY A 148 2.55 -13.88 -7.35
N LEU A 149 2.98 -14.16 -6.11
CA LEU A 149 2.59 -13.39 -4.93
C LEU A 149 3.44 -12.11 -4.82
N VAL A 150 2.88 -11.07 -4.22
CA VAL A 150 3.56 -9.85 -3.81
C VAL A 150 4.13 -10.03 -2.41
N ARG A 151 5.43 -9.79 -2.24
CA ARG A 151 6.11 -9.87 -0.94
C ARG A 151 5.53 -8.85 0.05
N GLY A 152 5.70 -9.12 1.34
CA GLY A 152 5.25 -8.24 2.42
C GLY A 152 5.78 -6.81 2.34
N GLY A 153 6.99 -6.66 1.82
CA GLY A 153 7.76 -5.43 1.73
C GLY A 153 9.14 -5.71 1.11
N PRO A 154 9.96 -4.68 0.86
CA PRO A 154 11.28 -4.85 0.26
C PRO A 154 12.29 -5.57 1.17
N ASP A 155 12.14 -5.39 2.49
CA ASP A 155 12.97 -5.87 3.60
C ASP A 155 12.61 -7.29 4.07
N VAL A 156 11.54 -7.89 3.53
CA VAL A 156 11.04 -9.19 3.96
C VAL A 156 10.94 -10.18 2.81
N THR A 157 10.98 -11.47 3.15
CA THR A 157 10.86 -12.58 2.20
C THR A 157 9.50 -13.28 2.25
N TRP A 158 8.66 -12.95 3.23
CA TRP A 158 7.35 -13.55 3.41
C TRP A 158 6.29 -12.95 2.48
N TYR A 159 5.19 -13.68 2.35
CA TYR A 159 4.01 -13.28 1.59
C TYR A 159 2.78 -13.38 2.48
N SER A 160 2.10 -12.27 2.74
CA SER A 160 0.86 -12.26 3.53
C SER A 160 -0.36 -12.50 2.63
N THR A 161 -1.31 -13.31 3.09
CA THR A 161 -2.59 -13.50 2.43
C THR A 161 -3.36 -12.20 2.30
N GLN A 162 -3.45 -11.42 3.38
CA GLN A 162 -4.19 -10.15 3.37
C GLN A 162 -3.60 -9.17 2.36
N HIS A 163 -2.27 -9.03 2.35
CA HIS A 163 -1.59 -8.12 1.42
C HIS A 163 -1.85 -8.51 -0.03
N ASN A 164 -1.84 -9.82 -0.34
CA ASN A 164 -2.07 -10.31 -1.68
C ASN A 164 -3.54 -10.19 -2.12
N LEU A 165 -4.50 -10.37 -1.20
CA LEU A 165 -5.91 -10.10 -1.48
C LEU A 165 -6.13 -8.62 -1.79
N LEU A 166 -5.56 -7.72 -1.00
CA LEU A 166 -5.65 -6.26 -1.25
C LEU A 166 -5.00 -5.89 -2.59
N ALA A 167 -3.80 -6.39 -2.88
CA ALA A 167 -3.11 -6.12 -4.15
C ALA A 167 -3.91 -6.66 -5.35
N TYR A 168 -4.48 -7.87 -5.24
CA TYR A 168 -5.37 -8.42 -6.25
C TYR A 168 -6.58 -7.51 -6.51
N SER A 169 -7.27 -7.08 -5.45
CA SER A 169 -8.46 -6.23 -5.55
C SER A 169 -8.12 -4.88 -6.18
N PHE A 170 -7.07 -4.21 -5.69
CA PHE A 170 -6.60 -2.94 -6.22
C PHE A 170 -6.23 -3.03 -7.70
N LEU A 171 -5.35 -3.96 -8.09
CA LEU A 171 -4.92 -4.09 -9.49
C LEU A 171 -6.08 -4.43 -10.43
N SER A 172 -7.08 -5.18 -9.95
CA SER A 172 -8.28 -5.47 -10.72
C SER A 172 -9.14 -4.21 -10.93
N LEU A 173 -9.25 -3.36 -9.90
CA LEU A 173 -10.00 -2.11 -9.97
C LEU A 173 -9.33 -1.08 -10.88
N LEU A 174 -8.02 -0.89 -10.77
CA LEU A 174 -7.26 -0.02 -11.69
C LEU A 174 -7.37 -0.51 -13.14
N GLY A 175 -7.33 -1.82 -13.37
CA GLY A 175 -7.58 -2.40 -14.69
C GLY A 175 -8.99 -2.07 -15.22
N ASN A 176 -10.01 -2.15 -14.37
CA ASN A 176 -11.39 -1.81 -14.74
C ASN A 176 -11.57 -0.34 -15.08
N GLU A 177 -10.98 0.56 -14.29
CA GLU A 177 -11.02 2.00 -14.50
C GLU A 177 -10.43 2.37 -15.87
N LEU A 178 -9.19 1.95 -16.14
CA LEU A 178 -8.54 2.20 -17.43
C LEU A 178 -9.31 1.59 -18.62
N ALA A 179 -9.89 0.41 -18.43
CA ALA A 179 -10.72 -0.22 -19.47
C ALA A 179 -12.02 0.56 -19.72
N PHE A 180 -12.63 1.12 -18.68
CA PHE A 180 -13.85 1.94 -18.76
C PHE A 180 -13.57 3.26 -19.49
N ASP A 181 -12.42 3.89 -19.23
CA ASP A 181 -11.97 5.11 -19.89
C ASP A 181 -11.52 4.90 -21.35
N GLY A 182 -11.51 3.65 -21.81
CA GLY A 182 -11.20 3.27 -23.18
C GLY A 182 -9.73 2.92 -23.44
N ASP A 183 -8.86 3.00 -22.44
CA ASP A 183 -7.45 2.59 -22.56
C ASP A 183 -7.24 1.10 -22.23
N ARG A 184 -7.75 0.26 -23.13
CA ARG A 184 -7.62 -1.21 -23.00
C ARG A 184 -6.17 -1.70 -23.05
N SER A 185 -5.29 -0.95 -23.70
CA SER A 185 -3.86 -1.26 -23.72
C SER A 185 -3.25 -1.10 -22.34
N ALA A 186 -3.55 0.01 -21.66
CA ALA A 186 -3.06 0.29 -20.32
C ALA A 186 -3.66 -0.62 -19.24
N SER A 187 -4.89 -1.13 -19.43
CA SER A 187 -5.50 -2.06 -18.45
C SER A 187 -4.92 -3.48 -18.48
N THR A 188 -4.39 -3.93 -19.62
CA THR A 188 -3.96 -5.33 -19.82
C THR A 188 -2.87 -5.79 -18.84
N PRO A 189 -1.81 -5.01 -18.55
CA PRO A 189 -0.80 -5.37 -17.55
C PRO A 189 -1.38 -5.58 -16.15
N TYR A 190 -2.35 -4.76 -15.75
CA TYR A 190 -2.97 -4.86 -14.42
C TYR A 190 -3.86 -6.09 -14.29
N TYR A 191 -4.68 -6.39 -15.31
CA TYR A 191 -5.45 -7.65 -15.34
C TYR A 191 -4.56 -8.89 -15.38
N THR A 192 -3.47 -8.84 -16.15
CA THR A 192 -2.52 -9.96 -16.22
C THR A 192 -1.88 -10.20 -14.85
N SER A 193 -1.52 -9.13 -14.15
CA SER A 193 -0.88 -9.23 -12.84
C SER A 193 -1.86 -9.65 -11.75
N SER A 194 -3.09 -9.12 -11.75
CA SER A 194 -4.12 -9.54 -10.80
C SER A 194 -4.50 -11.01 -11.00
N ALA A 195 -4.60 -11.49 -12.25
CA ALA A 195 -4.84 -12.91 -12.54
C ALA A 195 -3.71 -13.82 -12.02
N LYS A 196 -2.45 -13.39 -12.16
CA LYS A 196 -1.30 -14.12 -11.58
C LYS A 196 -1.37 -14.19 -10.06
N ILE A 197 -1.68 -13.08 -9.40
CA ILE A 197 -1.84 -13.04 -7.93
C ILE A 197 -3.00 -13.93 -7.50
N ALA A 198 -4.14 -13.88 -8.20
CA ALA A 198 -5.30 -14.74 -7.89
C ALA A 198 -4.96 -16.23 -7.99
N ALA A 199 -4.26 -16.65 -9.05
CA ALA A 199 -3.80 -18.04 -9.20
C ALA A 199 -2.80 -18.44 -8.10
N ALA A 200 -1.90 -17.53 -7.72
CA ALA A 200 -0.94 -17.75 -6.65
C ALA A 200 -1.62 -17.86 -5.27
N ILE A 201 -2.62 -17.02 -4.97
CA ILE A 201 -3.44 -17.11 -3.76
C ILE A 201 -4.12 -18.49 -3.69
N GLN A 202 -4.76 -18.92 -4.78
CA GLN A 202 -5.45 -20.22 -4.81
C GLN A 202 -4.51 -21.41 -4.61
N SER A 203 -3.28 -21.33 -5.12
CA SER A 203 -2.33 -22.45 -5.08
C SER A 203 -1.44 -22.49 -3.83
N LEU A 204 -1.16 -21.34 -3.21
CA LEU A 204 -0.19 -21.22 -2.13
C LEU A 204 -0.78 -20.79 -0.80
N LEU A 205 -1.92 -20.11 -0.81
CA LEU A 205 -2.50 -19.49 0.39
C LEU A 205 -3.85 -20.11 0.78
N LEU A 206 -4.58 -20.73 -0.15
CA LEU A 206 -5.83 -21.43 0.12
C LEU A 206 -5.59 -22.93 0.32
N VAL A 207 -5.84 -23.41 1.53
CA VAL A 207 -5.72 -24.84 1.88
C VAL A 207 -7.08 -25.50 1.77
N HIS A 208 -7.12 -26.65 1.09
CA HIS A 208 -8.30 -27.53 1.06
C HIS A 208 -8.03 -28.75 1.93
N SER A 209 -8.84 -28.94 2.97
CA SER A 209 -8.78 -30.08 3.89
C SER A 209 -10.16 -30.74 3.97
N GLY A 210 -10.32 -31.81 3.18
CA GLY A 210 -11.61 -32.48 3.02
C GLY A 210 -12.67 -31.53 2.45
N SER A 211 -13.75 -31.29 3.20
CA SER A 211 -14.82 -30.36 2.84
C SER A 211 -14.58 -28.91 3.29
N THR A 212 -13.46 -28.63 3.96
CA THR A 212 -13.13 -27.30 4.46
C THR A 212 -12.10 -26.64 3.56
N ALA A 213 -12.27 -25.33 3.36
CA ALA A 213 -11.30 -24.48 2.70
C ALA A 213 -11.04 -23.26 3.59
N TYR A 214 -9.76 -22.93 3.80
CA TYR A 214 -9.36 -21.79 4.63
C TYR A 214 -8.07 -21.18 4.09
N PHE A 215 -7.89 -19.89 4.34
CA PHE A 215 -6.62 -19.23 4.06
C PHE A 215 -5.64 -19.44 5.23
N ILE A 216 -4.37 -19.66 4.90
CA ILE A 216 -3.28 -19.49 5.87
C ILE A 216 -2.94 -18.00 6.01
N GLU A 217 -2.22 -17.62 7.07
CA GLU A 217 -1.76 -16.25 7.27
C GLU A 217 -0.84 -15.76 6.13
N GLY A 218 0.10 -16.62 5.73
CA GLY A 218 1.05 -16.31 4.69
C GLY A 218 2.04 -17.45 4.40
N VAL A 219 2.89 -17.27 3.40
CA VAL A 219 4.01 -18.17 3.08
C VAL A 219 5.30 -17.59 3.63
N GLY A 220 5.99 -18.35 4.47
CA GLY A 220 7.22 -17.92 5.14
C GLY A 220 6.97 -16.79 6.15
N ASP A 221 5.71 -16.50 6.45
CA ASP A 221 5.31 -15.52 7.44
C ASP A 221 5.45 -16.17 8.83
N SER A 222 6.43 -15.71 9.59
CA SER A 222 6.65 -16.15 10.97
C SER A 222 5.95 -15.23 11.97
N VAL A 223 5.28 -14.18 11.50
CA VAL A 223 4.35 -13.42 12.33
C VAL A 223 3.22 -14.37 12.67
N GLN A 224 2.89 -14.43 13.95
CA GLN A 224 1.72 -15.15 14.44
C GLN A 224 0.70 -14.11 14.85
N SER A 225 -0.58 -14.43 14.65
CA SER A 225 -1.65 -13.66 15.26
C SER A 225 -1.48 -13.61 16.79
N LEU A 226 -1.81 -12.48 17.41
CA LEU A 226 -1.64 -12.29 18.86
C LEU A 226 -2.49 -13.26 19.72
N ASP A 227 -3.42 -13.98 19.09
CA ASP A 227 -4.31 -14.99 19.68
C ASP A 227 -3.92 -16.43 19.33
N ALA A 228 -2.76 -16.65 18.68
CA ALA A 228 -2.22 -17.97 18.42
C ALA A 228 -1.58 -18.55 19.70
N ASP A 229 -2.41 -19.11 20.59
CA ASP A 229 -2.04 -20.10 21.61
C ASP A 229 -2.58 -21.50 21.23
#